data_AF-A0A931U3T1-F1
#
_entry.id   AF-A0A931U3T1-F1
#
_cell.length_a   1.000
_cell.length_b   1.000
_cell.length_c   1.000
_cell.angle_alpha   90.00
_cell.angle_beta   90.00
_cell.angle_gamma   90.00
#
_symmetry.space_group_name_H-M   'P 1'
#
loop_
_entity.id
_entity.type
_entity.pdbx_description
1 polymer ?
#
loop_
_entity_poly.entity_id
_entity_poly.type
_entity_poly.pdbx_seq_one_letter_code
_entity_poly.pdbx_strand_id
1 'polypeptide(L)'
;MSRALEVELPVERPGPAAPSLAERPSKGRRGLVLLLTRVVLVGAILVVWQYAAERLIDPFWISSPAEVWARLRKLAIVGDSPWEALVNFPSTDLVFHLRYTFQEMILGLVYGTLAGTVVGFVLGRARFLGDLINPLIIAIYSLPKLALAPLFILWFGLGIES
;
A
#
# COMPACT_ATOMS: atom_id res chain seq x y z
N MET A 1 -42.02 -48.44 -53.52
CA MET A 1 -42.72 -47.13 -53.57
C MET A 1 -42.14 -46.24 -52.50
N SER A 2 -41.34 -45.26 -52.94
CA SER A 2 -40.57 -44.32 -52.14
C SER A 2 -41.49 -43.34 -51.41
N ARG A 3 -41.52 -43.40 -50.06
CA ARG A 3 -42.00 -42.30 -49.22
C ARG A 3 -40.79 -41.41 -48.94
N ALA A 4 -40.66 -40.35 -49.74
CA ALA A 4 -39.66 -39.31 -49.53
C ALA A 4 -39.85 -38.73 -48.12
N LEU A 5 -38.77 -38.72 -47.36
CA LEU A 5 -38.67 -38.05 -46.07
C LEU A 5 -38.73 -36.55 -46.33
N GLU A 6 -39.85 -35.91 -45.98
CA GLU A 6 -39.89 -34.46 -45.79
C GLU A 6 -38.95 -34.10 -44.65
N VAL A 7 -37.76 -33.65 -45.03
CA VAL A 7 -36.80 -33.02 -44.12
C VAL A 7 -37.40 -31.67 -43.78
N GLU A 8 -38.12 -31.60 -42.66
CA GLU A 8 -38.52 -30.33 -42.04
C GLU A 8 -37.24 -29.55 -41.72
N LEU A 9 -36.96 -28.53 -42.54
CA LEU A 9 -35.84 -27.63 -42.29
C LEU A 9 -36.13 -26.87 -40.97
N PRO A 10 -35.15 -26.81 -40.05
CA PRO A 10 -35.31 -26.05 -38.81
C PRO A 10 -35.69 -24.60 -39.14
N VAL A 11 -36.85 -24.15 -38.66
CA VAL A 11 -37.24 -22.74 -38.71
C VAL A 11 -36.24 -21.99 -37.82
N GLU A 12 -35.24 -21.37 -38.46
CA GLU A 12 -34.25 -20.54 -37.80
C GLU A 12 -34.96 -19.32 -37.23
N ARG A 13 -35.27 -19.38 -35.93
CA ARG A 13 -35.85 -18.24 -35.21
C ARG A 13 -34.82 -17.13 -35.24
N PRO A 14 -35.18 -15.89 -35.63
CA PRO A 14 -34.26 -14.78 -35.51
C PRO A 14 -33.81 -14.70 -34.05
N GLY A 15 -32.51 -14.93 -33.83
CA GLY A 15 -31.91 -14.80 -32.51
C GLY A 15 -32.16 -13.38 -31.96
N PRO A 16 -32.12 -13.20 -30.63
CA PRO A 16 -32.27 -11.87 -30.04
C PRO A 16 -31.33 -10.91 -30.77
N ALA A 17 -31.89 -9.85 -31.34
CA ALA A 17 -31.17 -8.89 -32.16
C ALA A 17 -29.86 -8.54 -31.45
N ALA A 18 -28.72 -8.77 -32.13
CA ALA A 18 -27.42 -8.42 -31.60
C ALA A 18 -27.50 -6.96 -31.12
N PRO A 19 -27.05 -6.66 -29.88
CA PRO A 19 -27.21 -5.34 -29.30
C PRO A 19 -26.70 -4.31 -30.30
N SER A 20 -27.60 -3.42 -30.73
CA SER A 20 -27.29 -2.41 -31.74
C SER A 20 -26.05 -1.65 -31.29
N LEU A 21 -25.04 -1.58 -32.16
CA LEU A 21 -23.78 -0.89 -31.87
C LEU A 21 -23.95 0.63 -31.63
N ALA A 22 -25.20 1.12 -31.66
CA ALA A 22 -25.58 2.52 -31.62
C ALA A 22 -25.71 3.13 -30.21
N GLU A 23 -25.77 2.33 -29.13
CA GLU A 23 -25.95 2.86 -27.77
C GLU A 23 -24.79 2.54 -26.83
N ARG A 24 -23.54 2.81 -27.25
CA ARG A 24 -22.42 2.87 -26.32
C ARG A 24 -22.37 4.26 -25.68
N PRO A 25 -22.82 4.46 -24.42
CA PRO A 25 -22.71 5.76 -23.77
C PRO A 25 -21.24 6.20 -23.75
N SER A 26 -20.99 7.44 -24.16
CA SER A 26 -19.64 8.01 -24.31
C SER A 26 -18.85 7.88 -23.00
N LYS A 27 -17.94 6.89 -22.90
CA LYS A 27 -17.12 6.60 -21.71
C LYS A 27 -16.35 7.83 -21.19
N GLY A 28 -16.01 8.79 -22.07
CA GLY A 28 -15.23 9.98 -21.72
C GLY A 28 -15.92 10.98 -20.79
N ARG A 29 -17.23 11.23 -20.95
CA ARG A 29 -17.95 12.22 -20.13
C ARG A 29 -18.11 11.76 -18.68
N ARG A 30 -18.45 10.49 -18.46
CA ARG A 30 -18.55 9.91 -17.11
C ARG A 30 -17.20 9.86 -16.40
N GLY A 31 -16.13 9.49 -17.11
CA GLY A 31 -14.77 9.49 -16.56
C GLY A 31 -14.29 10.89 -16.15
N LEU A 32 -14.57 11.90 -16.97
CA LEU A 32 -14.23 13.29 -16.65
C LEU A 32 -14.99 13.81 -15.42
N VAL A 33 -16.31 13.56 -15.35
CA VAL A 33 -17.11 13.96 -14.18
C VAL A 33 -16.57 13.29 -12.91
N LEU A 34 -16.26 12.00 -12.94
CA LEU A 34 -15.69 11.30 -11.80
C LEU A 34 -14.32 11.85 -11.38
N LEU A 35 -13.46 12.20 -12.33
CA LEU A 35 -12.17 12.81 -12.03
C LEU A 35 -12.36 14.19 -11.39
N LEU A 36 -13.20 15.04 -11.98
CA LEU A 36 -13.51 16.37 -11.44
C LEU A 36 -14.08 16.28 -10.04
N THR A 37 -15.05 15.39 -9.80
CA THR A 37 -15.61 15.17 -8.47
C THR A 37 -14.52 14.76 -7.47
N ARG A 38 -13.60 13.86 -7.84
CA ARG A 38 -12.48 13.45 -6.95
C ARG A 38 -11.54 14.61 -6.64
N VAL A 39 -11.16 15.38 -7.65
CA VAL A 39 -10.28 16.54 -7.48
C VAL A 39 -10.95 17.60 -6.59
N VAL A 40 -12.24 17.87 -6.79
CA VAL A 40 -13.01 18.79 -5.96
C VAL A 40 -13.11 18.29 -4.52
N LEU A 41 -13.37 17.00 -4.31
CA LEU A 41 -13.44 16.42 -2.96
C LEU A 41 -12.10 16.54 -2.23
N VAL A 42 -10.99 16.16 -2.88
CA VAL A 42 -9.65 16.29 -2.30
C VAL A 42 -9.32 17.76 -2.02
N GLY A 43 -9.61 18.65 -2.97
CA GLY A 43 -9.42 20.09 -2.80
C GLY A 43 -10.21 20.64 -1.62
N ALA A 44 -11.48 20.25 -1.47
CA ALA A 44 -12.33 20.67 -0.35
C ALA A 44 -11.75 20.20 0.99
N ILE A 45 -11.28 18.94 1.07
CA ILE A 45 -10.63 18.41 2.28
C ILE A 45 -9.38 19.22 2.62
N LEU A 46 -8.53 19.53 1.63
CA LEU A 46 -7.31 20.32 1.86
C LEU A 46 -7.62 21.74 2.33
N VAL A 47 -8.65 22.39 1.77
CA VAL A 47 -9.07 23.73 2.18
C VAL A 47 -9.60 23.71 3.62
N VAL A 48 -10.44 22.74 3.97
CA VAL A 48 -10.95 22.57 5.33
C VAL A 48 -9.80 22.31 6.30
N TRP A 49 -8.84 21.47 5.93
CA TRP A 49 -7.67 21.18 6.77
C TRP A 49 -6.77 22.41 6.92
N GLN A 50 -6.45 23.14 5.86
CA GLN A 50 -5.67 24.39 5.92
C GLN A 50 -6.35 25.40 6.84
N TYR A 51 -7.65 25.62 6.66
CA TYR A 51 -8.41 26.57 7.47
C TYR A 51 -8.43 26.16 8.95
N ALA A 52 -8.65 24.87 9.22
CA ALA A 52 -8.68 24.36 10.59
C ALA A 52 -7.31 24.48 11.28
N ALA A 53 -6.24 24.13 10.58
CA ALA A 53 -4.88 24.21 11.11
C ALA A 53 -4.40 25.64 11.35
N GLU A 54 -4.85 26.61 10.56
CA GLU A 54 -4.45 28.02 10.73
C GLU A 54 -5.29 28.78 11.76
N ARG A 55 -6.57 28.43 11.93
CA ARG A 55 -7.52 29.28 12.66
C ARG A 55 -8.29 28.61 13.79
N LEU A 56 -8.45 27.29 13.76
CA LEU A 56 -9.31 26.58 14.71
C LEU A 56 -8.51 25.78 15.75
N ILE A 57 -7.31 25.33 15.40
CA ILE A 57 -6.50 24.41 16.21
C ILE A 57 -5.11 25.03 16.42
N ASP A 58 -4.57 24.92 17.64
CA ASP A 58 -3.22 25.40 17.91
C ASP A 58 -2.19 24.74 16.98
N PRO A 59 -1.28 25.51 16.35
CA PRO A 59 -0.25 25.00 15.44
C PRO A 59 0.66 23.93 16.04
N PHE A 60 0.68 23.80 17.37
CA PHE A 60 1.43 22.76 18.07
C PHE A 60 0.90 21.35 17.81
N TRP A 61 -0.41 21.18 17.63
CA TRP A 61 -1.04 19.85 17.50
C TRP A 61 -1.19 19.40 16.05
N ILE A 62 -1.33 20.34 15.11
CA ILE A 62 -1.58 20.04 13.72
C ILE A 62 -0.80 20.98 12.81
N SER A 63 0.00 20.40 11.91
CA SER A 63 0.65 21.17 10.85
C SER A 63 -0.33 21.43 9.70
N SER A 64 -0.23 22.61 9.09
CA SER A 64 -1.04 22.91 7.92
C SER A 64 -0.54 22.15 6.69
N PRO A 65 -1.42 21.76 5.74
CA PRO A 65 -0.99 21.09 4.51
C PRO A 65 0.07 21.90 3.72
N ALA A 66 0.00 23.24 3.76
CA ALA A 66 1.01 24.11 3.16
C ALA A 66 2.39 23.98 3.83
N GLU A 67 2.45 23.91 5.17
CA GLU A 67 3.70 23.71 5.91
C GLU A 67 4.26 22.30 5.68
N VAL A 68 3.40 21.28 5.66
CA VAL A 68 3.80 19.92 5.32
C VAL A 68 4.44 19.90 3.93
N TRP A 69 3.80 20.54 2.94
CA TRP A 69 4.36 20.66 1.59
C TRP A 69 5.68 21.44 1.57
N ALA A 70 5.78 22.55 2.30
CA ALA A 70 6.99 23.36 2.39
C ALA A 70 8.16 22.60 3.03
N ARG A 71 7.88 21.76 4.04
CA ARG A 71 8.87 20.87 4.64
C ARG A 71 9.27 19.78 3.66
N LEU A 72 8.31 19.06 3.06
CA LEU A 72 8.60 18.00 2.09
C LEU A 72 9.46 18.48 0.92
N ARG A 73 9.15 19.64 0.31
CA ARG A 73 9.99 20.20 -0.77
C ARG A 73 11.38 20.58 -0.30
N LYS A 74 11.53 21.08 0.94
CA LYS A 74 12.83 21.42 1.51
C LYS A 74 13.68 20.15 1.64
N LEU A 75 13.09 19.11 2.22
CA LEU A 75 13.74 17.81 2.47
C LEU A 75 14.02 17.03 1.17
N ALA A 76 13.18 17.16 0.14
CA ALA A 76 13.26 16.35 -1.08
C ALA A 76 14.03 17.00 -2.24
N ILE A 77 14.02 18.33 -2.34
CA ILE A 77 14.47 19.05 -3.56
C ILE A 77 15.55 20.08 -3.26
N VAL A 78 15.44 20.78 -2.13
CA VAL A 78 16.33 21.92 -1.85
C VAL A 78 17.70 21.45 -1.35
N GLY A 79 17.77 20.29 -0.70
CA GLY A 79 18.99 19.79 -0.08
C GLY A 79 19.42 20.71 1.07
N ASP A 80 19.72 20.16 2.24
CA ASP A 80 20.29 20.99 3.29
C ASP A 80 21.58 21.60 2.75
N SER A 81 21.65 22.93 2.79
CA SER A 81 22.88 23.65 2.47
C SER A 81 24.02 23.02 3.30
N PRO A 82 25.24 22.86 2.77
CA PRO A 82 26.35 22.20 3.48
C PRO A 82 26.62 22.79 4.88
N TRP A 83 26.25 24.06 5.10
CA TRP A 83 26.34 24.72 6.40
C TRP A 83 25.15 24.44 7.34
N GLU A 84 23.96 24.07 6.85
CA GLU A 84 22.82 23.63 7.68
C GLU A 84 23.03 22.22 8.24
N ALA A 85 23.70 21.34 7.49
CA ALA A 85 24.07 19.98 7.90
C ALA A 85 25.12 19.94 9.04
N LEU A 86 25.82 21.07 9.28
CA LEU A 86 26.78 21.22 10.38
C LEU A 86 26.12 21.72 11.67
N VAL A 87 24.93 22.32 11.59
CA VAL A 87 24.20 22.92 12.72
C VAL A 87 23.01 22.05 13.14
N ASN A 88 22.36 21.39 12.18
CA ASN A 88 21.34 20.37 12.44
C ASN A 88 22.00 18.99 12.36
N PHE A 89 21.66 18.11 13.30
CA PHE A 89 22.02 16.69 13.24
C PHE A 89 21.73 16.12 11.83
N PRO A 90 22.42 15.06 11.37
CA PRO A 90 22.20 14.42 10.05
C PRO A 90 20.77 13.89 9.80
N SER A 91 19.83 14.16 10.71
CA SER A 91 18.44 13.75 10.73
C SER A 91 17.49 14.59 9.84
N THR A 92 17.95 15.62 9.12
CA THR A 92 17.08 16.44 8.25
C THR A 92 17.04 16.01 6.78
N ASP A 93 17.72 14.95 6.35
CA ASP A 93 17.63 14.48 4.97
C ASP A 93 16.59 13.34 4.81
N LEU A 94 15.54 13.58 4.01
CA LEU A 94 14.53 12.57 3.69
C LEU A 94 15.13 11.38 2.94
N VAL A 95 16.08 11.64 2.03
CA VAL A 95 16.75 10.59 1.24
C VAL A 95 17.60 9.72 2.16
N PHE A 96 18.29 10.31 3.13
CA PHE A 96 19.02 9.59 4.17
C PHE A 96 18.08 8.63 4.94
N HIS A 97 16.98 9.09 5.51
CA HIS A 97 16.10 8.19 6.27
C HIS A 97 15.45 7.12 5.40
N LEU A 98 15.02 7.47 4.18
CA LEU A 98 14.47 6.51 3.25
C LEU A 98 15.48 5.40 2.94
N ARG A 99 16.74 5.74 2.62
CA ARG A 99 17.74 4.70 2.30
C ARG A 99 17.96 3.74 3.46
N TYR A 100 17.99 4.22 4.71
CA TYR A 100 18.17 3.34 5.87
C TYR A 100 16.95 2.45 6.06
N THR A 101 15.73 3.00 6.05
CA THR A 101 14.50 2.19 6.15
C THR A 101 14.41 1.13 5.04
N PHE A 102 14.77 1.49 3.80
CA PHE A 102 14.82 0.52 2.69
C PHE A 102 15.88 -0.55 2.91
N GLN A 103 17.07 -0.17 3.36
CA GLN A 103 18.14 -1.12 3.67
C GLN A 103 17.72 -2.08 4.79
N GLU A 104 17.17 -1.58 5.88
CA GLU A 104 16.62 -2.37 6.98
C GLU A 104 15.51 -3.31 6.50
N MET A 105 14.58 -2.82 5.67
CA MET A 105 13.51 -3.62 5.10
C MET A 105 14.06 -4.76 4.23
N ILE A 106 15.04 -4.48 3.37
CA ILE A 106 15.63 -5.47 2.48
C ILE A 106 16.41 -6.51 3.28
N LEU A 107 17.24 -6.09 4.24
CA LEU A 107 17.99 -7.01 5.09
C LEU A 107 17.04 -7.88 5.93
N GLY A 108 16.03 -7.28 6.55
CA GLY A 108 14.99 -8.00 7.28
C GLY A 108 14.24 -9.00 6.41
N LEU A 109 13.92 -8.63 5.16
CA LEU A 109 13.29 -9.53 4.19
C LEU A 109 14.20 -10.69 3.82
N VAL A 110 15.48 -10.42 3.52
CA VAL A 110 16.45 -11.45 3.12
C VAL A 110 16.68 -12.44 4.26
N TYR A 111 17.04 -11.95 5.45
CA TYR A 111 17.29 -12.82 6.60
C TYR A 111 16.02 -13.54 7.06
N GLY A 112 14.89 -12.84 7.10
CA GLY A 112 13.60 -13.41 7.47
C GLY A 112 13.14 -14.48 6.50
N THR A 113 13.30 -14.27 5.19
CA THR A 113 12.93 -15.26 4.17
C THR A 113 13.84 -16.48 4.22
N LEU A 114 15.16 -16.29 4.33
CA LEU A 114 16.10 -17.40 4.42
C LEU A 114 15.84 -18.25 5.67
N ALA A 115 15.78 -17.63 6.85
CA ALA A 115 15.51 -18.33 8.10
C ALA A 115 14.12 -18.99 8.10
N GLY A 116 13.09 -18.24 7.68
CA GLY A 116 11.71 -18.73 7.59
C GLY A 116 11.55 -19.90 6.61
N THR A 117 12.24 -19.87 5.48
CA THR A 117 12.22 -20.97 4.50
C THR A 117 12.87 -22.22 5.07
N VAL A 118 14.02 -22.08 5.72
CA VAL A 118 14.73 -23.22 6.35
C VAL A 118 13.85 -23.85 7.44
N VAL A 119 13.30 -23.04 8.34
CA VAL A 119 12.42 -23.50 9.42
C VAL A 119 11.16 -24.14 8.86
N GLY A 120 10.50 -23.47 7.91
CA GLY A 120 9.29 -23.98 7.26
C GLY A 120 9.52 -25.30 6.52
N PHE A 121 10.67 -25.45 5.85
CA PHE A 121 11.04 -26.70 5.18
C PHE A 121 11.26 -27.84 6.19
N VAL A 122 11.97 -27.59 7.29
CA VAL A 122 12.18 -28.59 8.35
C VAL A 122 10.85 -29.03 8.97
N LEU A 123 9.98 -28.08 9.31
CA LEU A 123 8.65 -28.36 9.87
C LEU A 123 7.77 -29.13 8.89
N GLY A 124 7.82 -28.79 7.61
CA GLY A 124 7.06 -29.48 6.56
C GLY A 124 7.54 -30.91 6.31
N ARG A 125 8.83 -31.19 6.48
CA ARG A 125 9.40 -32.53 6.31
C ARG A 125 9.12 -33.45 7.50
N ALA A 126 9.13 -32.91 8.71
CA ALA A 126 9.01 -33.69 9.95
C ALA A 126 7.63 -33.50 10.59
N ARG A 127 6.71 -34.45 10.32
CA ARG A 127 5.31 -34.40 10.79
C ARG A 127 5.18 -34.16 12.31
N PHE A 128 6.01 -34.82 13.12
CA PHE A 128 6.04 -34.61 14.58
C PHE A 128 6.39 -33.16 14.97
N LEU A 129 7.41 -32.55 14.35
CA LEU A 129 7.77 -31.16 14.62
C LEU A 129 6.68 -30.20 14.13
N GLY A 130 6.05 -30.49 12.99
CA GLY A 130 4.93 -29.70 12.48
C GLY A 130 3.76 -29.68 13.47
N ASP A 131 3.33 -30.84 13.94
CA ASP A 131 2.20 -30.97 14.87
C ASP A 131 2.48 -30.31 16.24
N LEU A 132 3.72 -30.37 16.72
CA LEU A 132 4.17 -29.71 17.95
C LEU A 132 4.33 -28.18 17.77
N ILE A 133 4.94 -27.80 16.65
CA ILE A 133 5.19 -26.48 16.06
C ILE A 133 3.99 -25.53 15.95
N ASN A 134 3.03 -26.05 15.18
CA ASN A 134 1.93 -25.31 14.58
C ASN A 134 1.05 -24.53 15.57
N PRO A 135 0.63 -25.08 16.74
CA PRO A 135 -0.15 -24.29 17.69
C PRO A 135 0.61 -23.06 18.22
N LEU A 136 1.94 -23.16 18.41
CA LEU A 136 2.78 -22.04 18.83
C LEU A 136 2.88 -20.97 17.74
N ILE A 137 3.04 -21.39 16.48
CA ILE A 137 3.09 -20.49 15.32
C ILE A 137 1.79 -19.68 15.23
N ILE A 138 0.64 -20.36 15.30
CA ILE A 138 -0.68 -19.73 15.27
C ILE A 138 -0.86 -18.73 16.43
N ALA A 139 -0.40 -19.09 17.64
CA ALA A 139 -0.44 -18.19 18.79
C ALA A 139 0.40 -16.92 18.57
N ILE A 140 1.61 -17.04 18.00
CA ILE A 140 2.47 -15.89 17.70
C ILE A 140 1.82 -14.99 16.64
N TYR A 141 1.17 -15.55 15.61
CA TYR A 141 0.46 -14.77 14.59
C TYR A 141 -0.70 -13.93 15.15
N SER A 142 -1.27 -14.33 16.29
CA SER A 142 -2.34 -13.56 16.95
C SER A 142 -1.84 -12.35 17.74
N LEU A 143 -0.53 -12.24 17.98
CA LEU A 143 0.03 -11.12 18.75
C LEU A 143 -0.08 -9.81 17.96
N PRO A 144 -0.46 -8.70 18.62
CA PRO A 144 -0.38 -7.39 18.01
C PRO A 144 1.06 -7.07 17.65
N LYS A 145 1.33 -6.77 16.36
CA LYS A 145 2.70 -6.41 15.91
C LYS A 145 3.30 -5.25 16.72
N LEU A 146 2.47 -4.32 17.18
CA LEU A 146 2.85 -3.20 18.06
C LEU A 146 3.45 -3.66 19.39
N ALA A 147 3.02 -4.80 19.94
CA ALA A 147 3.53 -5.34 21.20
C ALA A 147 4.92 -5.99 21.05
N LEU A 148 5.30 -6.39 19.83
CA LEU A 148 6.59 -7.02 19.56
C LEU A 148 7.72 -6.01 19.41
N ALA A 149 7.42 -4.78 18.95
CA ALA A 149 8.41 -3.73 18.75
C ALA A 149 9.33 -3.48 19.98
N PRO A 150 8.80 -3.25 21.21
CA PRO A 150 9.66 -3.04 22.37
C PRO A 150 10.52 -4.26 22.74
N LEU A 151 10.02 -5.49 22.50
CA LEU A 151 10.78 -6.72 22.74
C LEU A 151 11.95 -6.86 21.75
N PHE A 152 11.70 -6.55 20.48
CA PHE A 152 12.78 -6.54 19.47
C PHE A 152 13.83 -5.48 19.77
N ILE A 153 13.43 -4.28 20.22
CA ILE A 153 14.38 -3.24 20.65
C ILE A 153 15.24 -3.73 21.83
N LEU A 154 14.64 -4.44 22.79
CA LEU A 154 15.38 -4.98 23.93
C LEU A 154 16.40 -6.06 23.53
N TRP A 155 16.04 -6.93 22.57
CA TRP A 155 16.93 -8.01 22.13
C TRP A 155 18.01 -7.57 21.15
N PHE A 156 17.67 -6.69 20.21
CA PHE A 156 18.53 -6.35 19.08
C PHE A 156 19.11 -4.93 19.14
N GLY A 157 18.65 -4.09 20.07
CA GLY A 157 19.09 -2.70 20.18
C GLY A 157 18.38 -1.75 19.20
N LEU A 158 18.94 -0.54 19.05
CA LEU A 158 18.44 0.50 18.15
C LEU A 158 19.43 0.67 17.00
N GLY A 159 19.07 0.17 15.81
CA GLY A 159 19.84 0.31 14.58
C GLY A 159 20.59 -0.96 14.16
N ILE A 160 21.18 -0.93 12.96
CA ILE A 160 21.95 -2.06 12.40
C ILE A 160 23.34 -2.19 13.06
N GLU A 161 23.77 -1.14 13.77
CA GLU A 161 25.11 -0.99 14.35
C GLU A 161 25.20 -1.31 15.86
N SER A 162 24.08 -1.67 16.50
CA SER A 162 24.00 -2.04 17.91
C SER A 162 24.21 -3.52 18.18
#